data_AF-A0A0G4LEF0-F1
#
_entry.id   AF-A0A0G4LEF0-F1
#
_cell.length_a   1.000
_cell.length_b   1.000
_cell.length_c   1.000
_cell.angle_alpha   90.00
_cell.angle_beta   90.00
_cell.angle_gamma   90.00
#
_symmetry.space_group_name_H-M   'P 1'
#
loop_
_entity.id
_entity.type
_entity.pdbx_description
1 polymer ?
#
loop_
_entity_poly.entity_id
_entity_poly.type
_entity_poly.pdbx_seq_one_letter_code
_entity_poly.pdbx_strand_id
1 'polypeptide(L)'
;MLAMSSGRLLIELKLRSSSTRLSSVHKNWGKAAALTTARAAKSPLARLATAATTVAVFASAAAAAALLALSSLNYPGGEALSHVARVAALAPAVATPAAAVHVDVLSCMTGVTLFGQNPAGRPVLLVPDGAGLRFDKTEDAARLKRPGFWLGFDYLLVEDPAVVAGGRWETLGVVEGFAGVEVLRPGGHDVEAAATPGPVVGRGRVVAAVRDAVRGVTGGWWVGPRMEPRVYILKRDKVGAVVVGT
;
A
#
# COMPACT_ATOMS: atom_id res chain seq x y z
N MET A 1 43.05 1.60 35.20
CA MET A 1 42.47 2.23 34.00
C MET A 1 43.13 1.65 32.74
N LEU A 2 42.95 0.35 32.42
CA LEU A 2 43.64 -0.26 31.26
C LEU A 2 43.00 -1.57 30.69
N ALA A 3 41.68 -1.77 30.81
CA ALA A 3 41.03 -3.00 30.34
C ALA A 3 39.94 -2.81 29.25
N MET A 4 39.65 -1.57 28.82
CA MET A 4 38.61 -1.29 27.80
C MET A 4 39.14 -1.09 26.36
N SER A 5 40.46 -1.21 26.14
CA SER A 5 41.09 -0.93 24.83
C SER A 5 41.04 -2.12 23.86
N SER A 6 41.21 -3.35 24.36
CA SER A 6 41.39 -4.54 23.52
C SER A 6 40.11 -5.01 22.81
N GLY A 7 38.94 -4.83 23.42
CA GLY A 7 37.65 -5.24 22.84
C GLY A 7 37.20 -4.35 21.66
N ARG A 8 37.43 -3.04 21.75
CA ARG A 8 37.16 -2.09 20.64
C ARG A 8 38.07 -2.36 19.44
N LEU A 9 39.34 -2.68 19.69
CA LEU A 9 40.31 -2.99 18.64
C LEU A 9 39.90 -4.24 17.84
N LEU A 10 39.39 -5.28 18.52
CA LEU A 10 38.98 -6.53 17.87
C LEU A 10 37.73 -6.35 16.99
N ILE A 11 36.78 -5.51 17.42
CA ILE A 11 35.57 -5.19 16.66
C ILE A 11 35.94 -4.35 15.42
N GLU A 12 36.78 -3.33 15.57
CA GLU A 12 37.31 -2.51 14.47
C GLU A 12 38.06 -3.35 13.43
N LEU A 13 38.93 -4.28 13.85
CA LEU A 13 39.64 -5.19 12.95
C LEU A 13 38.69 -6.13 12.19
N LYS A 14 37.64 -6.61 12.86
CA LYS A 14 36.66 -7.50 12.23
C LYS A 14 35.78 -6.75 11.23
N LEU A 15 35.41 -5.50 11.52
CA LEU A 15 34.69 -4.61 10.60
C LEU A 15 35.56 -4.20 9.42
N ARG A 16 36.84 -3.83 9.63
CA ARG A 16 37.81 -3.53 8.56
C ARG A 16 38.04 -4.73 7.65
N SER A 17 38.21 -5.92 8.23
CA SER A 17 38.39 -7.17 7.49
C SER A 17 37.17 -7.57 6.67
N SER A 18 35.96 -7.29 7.18
CA SER A 18 34.71 -7.55 6.47
C SER A 18 34.50 -6.54 5.34
N SER A 19 34.82 -5.27 5.56
CA SER A 19 34.77 -4.20 4.55
C SER A 19 35.77 -4.41 3.39
N THR A 20 36.99 -4.87 3.69
CA THR A 20 37.98 -5.24 2.64
C THR A 20 37.57 -6.47 1.85
N ARG A 21 36.97 -7.47 2.50
CA ARG A 21 36.42 -8.65 1.80
C ARG A 21 35.26 -8.27 0.87
N LEU A 22 34.30 -7.47 1.34
CA LEU A 22 33.17 -7.03 0.53
C LEU A 22 33.64 -6.20 -0.68
N SER A 23 34.55 -5.24 -0.47
CA SER A 23 35.07 -4.41 -1.57
C SER A 23 35.91 -5.20 -2.58
N SER A 24 36.65 -6.23 -2.16
CA SER A 24 37.38 -7.12 -3.06
C SER A 24 36.43 -7.98 -3.89
N VAL A 25 35.39 -8.54 -3.26
CA VAL A 25 34.37 -9.34 -3.92
C VAL A 25 33.67 -8.51 -5.01
N HIS A 26 33.14 -7.32 -4.70
CA HIS A 26 32.46 -6.46 -5.69
C HIS A 26 33.36 -6.08 -6.88
N LYS A 27 34.65 -5.79 -6.64
CA LYS A 27 35.62 -5.49 -7.71
C LYS A 27 35.86 -6.69 -8.63
N ASN A 28 35.80 -7.91 -8.10
CA ASN A 28 36.02 -9.13 -8.88
C ASN A 28 34.81 -9.45 -9.79
N TRP A 29 33.58 -9.22 -9.32
CA TRP A 29 32.36 -9.41 -10.13
C TRP A 29 32.30 -8.45 -11.32
N GLY A 30 32.58 -7.16 -11.10
CA GLY A 30 32.57 -6.16 -12.17
C GLY A 30 33.60 -6.45 -13.27
N LYS A 31 34.80 -6.90 -12.89
CA LYS A 31 35.84 -7.31 -13.84
C LYS A 31 35.45 -8.57 -14.63
N ALA A 32 34.83 -9.55 -14.00
CA ALA A 32 34.38 -10.77 -14.67
C ALA A 32 33.26 -10.49 -15.70
N ALA A 33 32.29 -9.63 -15.37
CA ALA A 33 31.24 -9.21 -16.29
C ALA A 33 31.78 -8.43 -17.49
N ALA A 34 32.79 -7.57 -17.27
CA ALA A 34 33.45 -6.83 -18.35
C ALA A 34 34.30 -7.73 -19.27
N LEU A 35 34.99 -8.73 -18.71
CA LEU A 35 35.81 -9.67 -19.49
C LEU A 35 34.98 -10.62 -20.35
N THR A 36 33.81 -11.06 -19.86
CA THR A 36 32.90 -11.94 -20.61
C THR A 36 32.24 -11.21 -21.77
N THR A 37 31.74 -9.99 -21.54
CA THR A 37 31.15 -9.15 -22.59
C THR A 37 32.17 -8.75 -23.67
N ALA A 38 33.38 -8.35 -23.27
CA ALA A 38 34.46 -8.01 -24.21
C ALA A 38 34.94 -9.20 -25.07
N ARG A 39 34.73 -10.44 -24.61
CA ARG A 39 35.09 -11.67 -25.32
C ARG A 39 33.92 -12.38 -25.98
N ALA A 40 32.69 -11.88 -25.83
CA ALA A 40 31.49 -12.50 -26.38
C ALA A 40 31.61 -12.72 -27.90
N ALA A 41 32.12 -11.76 -28.67
CA ALA A 41 32.29 -11.95 -30.11
C ALA A 41 33.27 -13.10 -30.49
N LYS A 42 34.16 -13.51 -29.59
CA LYS A 42 35.32 -14.38 -29.89
C LYS A 42 35.18 -15.81 -29.36
N SER A 43 34.21 -16.09 -28.49
CA SER A 43 34.03 -17.42 -27.90
C SER A 43 32.55 -17.73 -27.68
N PRO A 44 32.05 -18.90 -28.11
CA PRO A 44 30.66 -19.30 -27.87
C PRO A 44 30.35 -19.40 -26.37
N LEU A 45 31.31 -19.81 -25.55
CA LEU A 45 31.17 -19.83 -24.08
C LEU A 45 31.04 -18.42 -23.51
N ALA A 46 31.78 -17.44 -24.05
CA ALA A 46 31.65 -16.04 -23.64
C ALA A 46 30.29 -15.44 -24.06
N ARG A 47 29.77 -15.80 -25.25
CA ARG A 47 28.40 -15.41 -25.66
C ARG A 47 27.34 -15.97 -24.73
N LEU A 48 27.43 -17.26 -24.42
CA LEU A 48 26.53 -17.94 -23.49
C LEU A 48 26.57 -17.28 -22.11
N ALA A 49 27.77 -17.02 -21.58
CA ALA A 49 27.94 -16.39 -20.28
C ALA A 49 27.37 -14.95 -20.24
N THR A 50 27.59 -14.16 -21.29
CA THR A 50 26.98 -12.83 -21.42
C THR A 50 25.45 -12.91 -21.51
N ALA A 51 24.91 -13.78 -22.37
CA ALA A 51 23.46 -13.97 -22.49
C ALA A 51 22.83 -14.42 -21.17
N ALA A 52 23.44 -15.40 -20.48
CA ALA A 52 22.99 -15.88 -19.18
C ALA A 52 22.99 -14.76 -18.13
N THR A 53 24.04 -13.92 -18.10
CA THR A 53 24.11 -12.78 -17.18
C THR A 53 23.02 -11.75 -17.49
N THR A 54 22.81 -11.43 -18.77
CA THR A 54 21.75 -10.51 -19.20
C THR A 54 20.36 -11.02 -18.81
N VAL A 55 20.06 -12.29 -19.10
CA VAL A 55 18.80 -12.93 -18.70
C VAL A 55 18.64 -12.92 -17.17
N ALA A 56 19.69 -13.22 -16.41
CA ALA A 56 19.65 -13.21 -14.96
C ALA A 56 19.37 -11.81 -14.38
N VAL A 57 19.92 -10.75 -14.98
CA VAL A 57 19.65 -9.36 -14.57
C VAL A 57 18.19 -9.00 -14.79
N PHE A 58 17.63 -9.30 -15.97
CA PHE A 58 16.22 -9.04 -16.25
C PHE A 58 15.28 -9.89 -15.38
N ALA A 59 15.60 -11.17 -15.19
CA ALA A 59 14.84 -12.05 -14.29
C ALA A 59 14.85 -11.53 -12.84
N SER A 60 16.01 -11.04 -12.36
CA SER A 60 16.12 -10.45 -11.02
C SER A 60 15.32 -9.14 -10.89
N ALA A 61 15.36 -8.28 -11.92
CA ALA A 61 14.57 -7.06 -11.96
C ALA A 61 13.06 -7.36 -11.98
N ALA A 62 12.64 -8.35 -12.77
CA ALA A 62 11.24 -8.79 -12.82
C ALA A 62 10.78 -9.36 -11.46
N ALA A 63 11.62 -10.19 -10.82
CA ALA A 63 11.33 -10.71 -9.48
C ALA A 63 11.23 -9.59 -8.44
N ALA A 64 12.14 -8.61 -8.47
CA ALA A 64 12.09 -7.46 -7.57
C ALA A 64 10.83 -6.60 -7.82
N ALA A 65 10.46 -6.37 -9.07
CA ALA A 65 9.23 -5.65 -9.42
C ALA A 65 7.98 -6.40 -8.95
N ALA A 66 7.94 -7.73 -9.09
CA ALA A 66 6.84 -8.56 -8.61
C ALA A 66 6.71 -8.52 -7.08
N LEU A 67 7.84 -8.64 -6.36
CA LEU A 67 7.86 -8.51 -4.90
C LEU A 67 7.44 -7.12 -4.45
N LEU A 68 7.85 -6.07 -5.15
CA LEU A 68 7.44 -4.70 -4.87
C LEU A 68 5.94 -4.52 -5.11
N ALA A 69 5.42 -5.03 -6.23
CA ALA A 69 4.00 -4.98 -6.54
C ALA A 69 3.18 -5.70 -5.46
N LEU A 70 3.59 -6.90 -5.06
CA LEU A 70 2.95 -7.67 -3.99
C LEU A 70 3.01 -6.94 -2.64
N SER A 71 4.17 -6.37 -2.28
CA SER A 71 4.34 -5.59 -1.05
C SER A 71 3.44 -4.35 -1.03
N SER A 72 3.25 -3.70 -2.18
CA SER A 72 2.38 -2.52 -2.28
C SER A 72 0.91 -2.81 -1.96
N LEU A 73 0.47 -4.08 -2.06
CA LEU A 73 -0.90 -4.50 -1.69
C LEU A 73 -1.13 -4.53 -0.16
N ASN A 74 -0.08 -4.37 0.67
CA ASN A 74 -0.19 -4.28 2.13
C ASN A 74 -0.44 -2.85 2.64
N TYR A 75 -0.72 -1.89 1.75
CA TYR A 75 -0.94 -0.48 2.12
C TYR A 75 -2.37 0.03 1.78
N PRO A 76 -3.44 -0.65 2.23
CA PRO A 76 -4.81 -0.25 1.91
C PRO A 76 -5.21 1.12 2.48
N GLY A 77 -4.67 1.55 3.62
CA GLY A 77 -4.96 2.87 4.20
C GLY A 77 -4.53 4.04 3.32
N GLY A 78 -3.35 3.95 2.68
CA GLY A 78 -2.89 4.99 1.74
C GLY A 78 -3.76 5.08 0.48
N GLU A 79 -4.24 3.95 -0.02
CA GLU A 79 -5.19 3.87 -1.14
C GLU A 79 -6.55 4.49 -0.77
N ALA A 80 -7.05 4.19 0.44
CA ALA A 80 -8.30 4.72 0.96
C ALA A 80 -8.26 6.26 1.08
N LEU A 81 -7.18 6.78 1.65
CA LEU A 81 -6.93 8.23 1.73
C LEU A 81 -6.87 8.88 0.35
N SER A 82 -6.14 8.27 -0.59
CA SER A 82 -6.05 8.76 -1.96
C SER A 82 -7.41 8.78 -2.66
N HIS A 83 -8.27 7.81 -2.38
CA HIS A 83 -9.63 7.76 -2.90
C HIS A 83 -10.50 8.88 -2.31
N VAL A 84 -10.51 9.05 -0.99
CA VAL A 84 -11.26 10.14 -0.32
C VAL A 84 -10.79 11.51 -0.82
N ALA A 85 -9.47 11.73 -0.95
CA ALA A 85 -8.93 12.98 -1.46
C ALA A 85 -9.42 13.31 -2.87
N ARG A 86 -9.47 12.31 -3.78
CA ARG A 86 -10.03 12.50 -5.14
C ARG A 86 -11.52 12.82 -5.10
N VAL A 87 -12.31 12.09 -4.31
CA VAL A 87 -13.76 12.33 -4.20
C VAL A 87 -14.05 13.70 -3.61
N ALA A 88 -13.32 14.09 -2.55
CA ALA A 88 -13.47 15.39 -1.90
C ALA A 88 -13.06 16.55 -2.84
N ALA A 89 -12.06 16.36 -3.70
CA ALA A 89 -11.65 17.37 -4.69
C ALA A 89 -12.68 17.58 -5.81
N LEU A 90 -13.50 16.58 -6.10
CA LEU A 90 -14.58 16.66 -7.11
C LEU A 90 -15.89 17.19 -6.53
N ALA A 91 -16.01 17.31 -5.20
CA ALA A 91 -17.18 17.89 -4.58
C ALA A 91 -17.30 19.37 -4.97
N PRO A 92 -18.51 19.89 -5.27
CA PRO A 92 -18.69 21.29 -5.59
C PRO A 92 -18.11 22.16 -4.49
N ALA A 93 -17.34 23.19 -4.87
CA ALA A 93 -16.77 24.18 -3.97
C ALA A 93 -17.87 25.10 -3.41
N VAL A 94 -18.86 24.52 -2.71
CA VAL A 94 -19.65 25.29 -1.76
C VAL A 94 -18.68 25.67 -0.64
N ALA A 95 -18.88 26.84 -0.01
CA ALA A 95 -18.07 27.36 1.09
C ALA A 95 -18.19 26.52 2.39
N THR A 96 -18.11 25.20 2.26
CA THR A 96 -18.12 24.23 3.34
C THR A 96 -16.74 24.15 4.00
N PRO A 97 -16.69 24.04 5.33
CA PRO A 97 -15.45 23.81 6.05
C PRO A 97 -14.77 22.52 5.57
N ALA A 98 -13.46 22.45 5.76
CA ALA A 98 -12.64 21.27 5.47
C ALA A 98 -13.33 19.97 5.95
N ALA A 99 -13.50 19.00 5.04
CA ALA A 99 -14.25 17.79 5.31
C ALA A 99 -13.55 16.96 6.39
N ALA A 100 -14.30 16.54 7.41
CA ALA A 100 -13.76 15.77 8.52
C ALA A 100 -13.71 14.27 8.18
N VAL A 101 -12.57 13.64 8.44
CA VAL A 101 -12.30 12.24 8.15
C VAL A 101 -11.83 11.56 9.43
N HIS A 102 -12.58 10.57 9.91
CA HIS A 102 -12.07 9.69 10.96
C HIS A 102 -11.25 8.57 10.32
N VAL A 103 -10.10 8.25 10.90
CA VAL A 103 -9.17 7.23 10.43
C VAL A 103 -8.84 6.26 11.56
N ASP A 104 -9.09 4.99 11.32
CA ASP A 104 -8.85 3.94 12.29
C ASP A 104 -7.38 3.49 12.34
N VAL A 105 -7.10 2.58 13.28
CA VAL A 105 -5.75 2.07 13.54
C VAL A 105 -5.15 1.43 12.30
N LEU A 106 -5.89 0.52 11.64
CA LEU A 106 -5.40 -0.21 10.47
C LEU A 106 -5.08 0.75 9.32
N SER A 107 -5.95 1.71 9.04
CA SER A 107 -5.71 2.73 8.00
C SER A 107 -4.44 3.53 8.30
N CYS A 108 -4.23 3.93 9.56
CA CYS A 108 -3.02 4.62 9.98
C CYS A 108 -1.75 3.77 9.85
N MET A 109 -1.82 2.49 10.20
CA MET A 109 -0.68 1.57 10.09
C MET A 109 -0.32 1.25 8.63
N THR A 110 -1.26 1.45 7.69
CA THR A 110 -1.14 1.02 6.28
C THR A 110 -1.13 2.17 5.28
N GLY A 111 -0.74 3.38 5.71
CA GLY A 111 -0.37 4.45 4.78
C GLY A 111 -1.15 5.76 4.89
N VAL A 112 -2.10 5.88 5.83
CA VAL A 112 -2.62 7.20 6.23
C VAL A 112 -1.56 7.91 7.07
N THR A 113 -0.62 8.59 6.40
CA THR A 113 0.48 9.34 7.02
C THR A 113 0.34 10.85 6.79
N LEU A 114 1.04 11.67 7.58
CA LEU A 114 1.07 13.13 7.45
C LEU A 114 1.46 13.60 6.03
N PHE A 115 2.28 12.81 5.31
CA PHE A 115 2.64 13.08 3.91
C PHE A 115 1.45 13.02 2.96
N GLY A 116 0.48 12.13 3.23
CA GLY A 116 -0.74 12.00 2.42
C GLY A 116 -1.82 13.04 2.76
N GLN A 117 -1.69 13.77 3.87
CA GLN A 117 -2.66 14.79 4.28
C GLN A 117 -2.51 16.11 3.50
N ASN A 118 -1.37 16.30 2.83
CA ASN A 118 -1.09 17.44 1.99
C ASN A 118 -0.67 17.02 0.56
N PRO A 119 -1.60 16.42 -0.21
CA PRO A 119 -1.28 15.92 -1.55
C PRO A 119 -0.89 17.04 -2.52
N ALA A 120 -1.26 18.28 -2.24
CA ALA A 120 -0.92 19.46 -3.04
C ALA A 120 0.39 20.14 -2.60
N GLY A 121 1.10 19.63 -1.59
CA GLY A 121 2.38 20.18 -1.12
C GLY A 121 2.29 21.62 -0.59
N ARG A 122 1.10 22.07 -0.17
CA ARG A 122 0.87 23.45 0.29
C ARG A 122 1.57 23.71 1.63
N PRO A 123 2.13 24.90 1.87
CA PRO A 123 2.74 25.21 3.16
C PRO A 123 1.72 25.06 4.30
N VAL A 124 2.02 24.22 5.30
CA VAL A 124 1.10 23.87 6.40
C VAL A 124 0.66 25.10 7.22
N LEU A 125 1.52 26.13 7.29
CA LEU A 125 1.25 27.41 7.96
C LEU A 125 0.24 28.32 7.21
N LEU A 126 -0.07 28.03 5.94
CA LEU A 126 -1.00 28.80 5.10
C LEU A 126 -2.39 28.15 4.97
N VAL A 127 -2.67 27.11 5.77
CA VAL A 127 -4.00 26.46 5.81
C VAL A 127 -4.82 26.89 7.05
N PRO A 128 -5.27 28.15 7.17
CA PRO A 128 -6.35 28.47 8.12
C PRO A 128 -7.75 28.17 7.56
N ASP A 129 -8.04 28.45 6.28
CA ASP A 129 -9.44 28.58 5.82
C ASP A 129 -9.79 28.01 4.42
N GLY A 130 -8.99 27.10 3.87
CA GLY A 130 -9.16 26.67 2.46
C GLY A 130 -9.15 25.16 2.22
N ALA A 131 -10.35 24.55 2.16
CA ALA A 131 -10.65 23.30 1.45
C ALA A 131 -9.62 22.15 1.61
N GLY A 132 -9.40 21.70 2.85
CA GLY A 132 -8.60 20.51 3.16
C GLY A 132 -9.43 19.36 3.72
N LEU A 133 -8.78 18.21 3.97
CA LEU A 133 -9.33 17.15 4.81
C LEU A 133 -8.81 17.33 6.24
N ARG A 134 -9.69 17.26 7.24
CA ARG A 134 -9.31 17.25 8.67
C ARG A 134 -9.37 15.82 9.18
N PHE A 135 -8.29 15.34 9.76
CA PHE A 135 -8.19 13.95 10.22
C PHE A 135 -8.36 13.84 11.74
N ASP A 136 -9.10 12.83 12.17
CA ASP A 136 -9.18 12.40 13.57
C ASP A 136 -8.78 10.93 13.69
N LYS A 137 -7.89 10.66 14.64
CA LYS A 137 -7.40 9.32 14.97
C LYS A 137 -7.77 8.96 16.42
N THR A 138 -9.02 9.19 16.80
CA THR A 138 -9.48 8.80 18.14
C THR A 138 -9.56 7.28 18.24
N GLU A 139 -8.71 6.65 19.07
CA GLU A 139 -8.72 5.19 19.32
C GLU A 139 -9.43 4.82 20.64
N ASP A 140 -9.87 5.81 21.42
CA ASP A 140 -10.49 5.58 22.74
C ASP A 140 -11.83 4.87 22.61
N ALA A 141 -11.89 3.62 23.11
CA ALA A 141 -13.07 2.77 22.99
C ALA A 141 -14.33 3.36 23.64
N ALA A 142 -14.19 4.16 24.71
CA ALA A 142 -15.34 4.80 25.35
C ALA A 142 -15.91 5.93 24.48
N ARG A 143 -15.08 6.65 23.73
CA ARG A 143 -15.48 7.66 22.74
C ARG A 143 -16.11 7.02 21.50
N LEU A 144 -15.51 5.97 20.96
CA LEU A 144 -16.02 5.28 19.76
C LEU A 144 -17.42 4.67 19.96
N LYS A 145 -17.75 4.24 21.19
CA LYS A 145 -19.09 3.75 21.54
C LYS A 145 -20.17 4.83 21.52
N ARG A 146 -19.83 6.11 21.56
CA ARG A 146 -20.82 7.20 21.61
C ARG A 146 -21.34 7.48 20.19
N PRO A 147 -22.65 7.33 19.91
CA PRO A 147 -23.20 7.59 18.57
C PRO A 147 -22.89 9.01 18.06
N GLY A 148 -22.88 10.00 18.95
CA GLY A 148 -22.59 11.39 18.63
C GLY A 148 -21.16 11.67 18.14
N PHE A 149 -20.19 10.79 18.44
CA PHE A 149 -18.82 10.91 17.94
C PHE A 149 -18.80 10.84 16.40
N TRP A 150 -19.48 9.85 15.84
CA TRP A 150 -19.50 9.57 14.40
C TRP A 150 -20.15 10.70 13.59
N LEU A 151 -21.10 11.42 14.20
CA LEU A 151 -21.77 12.57 13.57
C LEU A 151 -20.84 13.78 13.35
N GLY A 152 -19.62 13.77 13.90
CA GLY A 152 -18.63 14.82 13.66
C GLY A 152 -17.94 14.73 12.28
N PHE A 153 -18.12 13.62 11.56
CA PHE A 153 -17.34 13.30 10.37
C PHE A 153 -18.16 13.31 9.08
N ASP A 154 -17.48 13.58 7.97
CA ASP A 154 -18.03 13.49 6.62
C ASP A 154 -17.64 12.19 5.92
N TYR A 155 -16.44 11.69 6.24
CA TYR A 155 -15.93 10.41 5.77
C TYR A 155 -15.36 9.57 6.93
N LEU A 156 -15.41 8.25 6.80
CA LEU A 156 -14.74 7.32 7.71
C LEU A 156 -13.87 6.37 6.89
N LEU A 157 -12.65 6.11 7.39
CA LEU A 157 -11.79 5.02 6.96
C LEU A 157 -11.71 4.02 8.11
N VAL A 158 -12.40 2.88 7.98
CA VAL A 158 -12.54 1.89 9.06
C VAL A 158 -12.31 0.46 8.55
N GLU A 159 -11.69 -0.37 9.35
CA GLU A 159 -11.47 -1.80 9.09
C GLU A 159 -12.78 -2.58 9.15
N ASP A 160 -13.61 -2.30 10.15
CA ASP A 160 -14.91 -2.93 10.34
C ASP A 160 -16.03 -1.88 10.43
N PRO A 161 -16.95 -1.80 9.46
CA PRO A 161 -18.09 -0.89 9.51
C PRO A 161 -19.02 -1.11 10.72
N ALA A 162 -19.03 -2.31 11.32
CA ALA A 162 -19.90 -2.63 12.45
C ALA A 162 -19.54 -1.85 13.74
N VAL A 163 -18.32 -1.29 13.82
CA VAL A 163 -17.90 -0.47 14.96
C VAL A 163 -18.54 0.93 14.97
N VAL A 164 -19.15 1.34 13.85
CA VAL A 164 -19.73 2.67 13.68
C VAL A 164 -21.10 2.74 14.34
N ALA A 165 -21.15 3.32 15.55
CA ALA A 165 -22.33 3.30 16.42
C ALA A 165 -23.40 4.37 16.14
N GLY A 166 -23.26 5.21 15.10
CA GLY A 166 -24.22 6.26 14.82
C GLY A 166 -24.06 6.94 13.46
N GLY A 167 -25.13 7.57 12.99
CA GLY A 167 -25.20 8.19 11.66
C GLY A 167 -25.70 7.25 10.58
N ARG A 168 -25.98 7.81 9.40
CA ARG A 168 -26.27 7.05 8.17
C ARG A 168 -25.07 7.14 7.25
N TRP A 169 -24.57 5.99 6.83
CA TRP A 169 -23.32 5.87 6.09
C TRP A 169 -23.53 5.08 4.81
N GLU A 170 -23.11 5.68 3.72
CA GLU A 170 -23.02 5.03 2.41
C GLU A 170 -21.59 4.50 2.22
N THR A 171 -21.45 3.24 1.81
CA THR A 171 -20.15 2.67 1.45
C THR A 171 -19.74 3.17 0.06
N LEU A 172 -18.89 4.19 0.01
CA LEU A 172 -18.34 4.70 -1.25
C LEU A 172 -17.41 3.71 -1.94
N GLY A 173 -16.74 2.89 -1.16
CA GLY A 173 -15.88 1.85 -1.71
C GLY A 173 -15.15 1.06 -0.63
N VAL A 174 -14.57 -0.05 -1.05
CA VAL A 174 -13.80 -0.95 -0.21
C VAL A 174 -12.41 -1.09 -0.80
N VAL A 175 -11.39 -0.81 0.00
CA VAL A 175 -10.00 -1.08 -0.37
C VAL A 175 -9.64 -2.46 0.16
N GLU A 176 -9.25 -3.31 -0.76
CA GLU A 176 -8.75 -4.64 -0.44
C GLU A 176 -7.24 -4.58 -0.16
N GLY A 177 -6.79 -5.47 0.72
CA GLY A 177 -5.38 -5.71 0.97
C GLY A 177 -4.99 -7.16 0.73
N PHE A 178 -3.70 -7.39 0.61
CA PHE A 178 -3.15 -8.74 0.45
C PHE A 178 -3.49 -9.63 1.65
N ALA A 179 -3.94 -10.85 1.36
CA ALA A 179 -4.36 -11.83 2.34
C ALA A 179 -3.69 -13.20 2.14
N GLY A 180 -2.55 -13.23 1.44
CA GLY A 180 -1.82 -14.46 1.11
C GLY A 180 -1.90 -14.82 -0.37
N VAL A 181 -1.45 -16.02 -0.72
CA VAL A 181 -1.45 -16.53 -2.09
C VAL A 181 -2.57 -17.55 -2.24
N GLU A 182 -3.35 -17.45 -3.31
CA GLU A 182 -4.40 -18.40 -3.66
C GLU A 182 -4.06 -19.17 -4.94
N VAL A 183 -4.64 -20.37 -5.05
CA VAL A 183 -4.59 -21.20 -6.26
C VAL A 183 -6.02 -21.52 -6.67
N LEU A 184 -6.49 -20.94 -7.77
CA LEU A 184 -7.81 -21.21 -8.32
C LEU A 184 -7.69 -22.15 -9.52
N ARG A 185 -8.58 -23.14 -9.56
CA ARG A 185 -8.66 -24.14 -10.63
C ARG A 185 -9.83 -23.83 -11.57
N PRO A 186 -9.82 -24.35 -12.81
CA PRO A 186 -10.96 -24.27 -13.72
C PRO A 186 -12.21 -24.86 -13.06
N GLY A 187 -13.36 -24.16 -13.16
CA GLY A 187 -14.62 -24.57 -12.54
C GLY A 187 -14.71 -24.40 -11.03
N GLY A 188 -13.62 -24.00 -10.35
CA GLY A 188 -13.66 -23.59 -8.96
C GLY A 188 -14.29 -22.21 -8.82
N HIS A 189 -15.33 -22.12 -7.98
CA HIS A 189 -15.89 -20.84 -7.55
C HIS A 189 -15.07 -20.33 -6.37
N ASP A 190 -14.90 -19.00 -6.28
CA ASP A 190 -14.27 -18.33 -5.14
C ASP A 190 -15.17 -18.55 -3.91
N VAL A 191 -14.93 -19.64 -3.15
CA VAL A 191 -15.76 -20.04 -2.00
C VAL A 191 -15.70 -19.00 -0.85
N GLU A 192 -14.69 -18.13 -0.87
CA GLU A 192 -14.44 -17.05 0.08
C GLU A 192 -14.63 -15.65 -0.52
N ALA A 193 -15.35 -15.51 -1.65
CA ALA A 193 -15.79 -14.19 -2.08
C ALA A 193 -16.84 -13.67 -1.07
N ALA A 194 -16.36 -13.14 0.06
CA ALA A 194 -17.17 -12.42 1.02
C ALA A 194 -17.95 -11.37 0.22
N ALA A 195 -19.26 -11.32 0.40
CA ALA A 195 -20.09 -10.32 -0.24
C ALA A 195 -19.58 -8.93 0.20
N THR A 196 -18.82 -8.27 -0.66
CA THR A 196 -18.23 -6.97 -0.34
C THR A 196 -19.36 -5.94 -0.28
N PRO A 197 -19.56 -5.25 0.86
CA PRO A 197 -20.63 -4.27 1.08
C PRO A 197 -20.62 -3.04 0.15
N GLY A 198 -19.72 -2.96 -0.81
CA GLY A 198 -19.58 -1.81 -1.72
C GLY A 198 -18.58 -2.07 -2.85
N PRO A 199 -18.41 -1.11 -3.76
CA PRO A 199 -17.52 -1.30 -4.90
C PRO A 199 -16.06 -1.37 -4.43
N VAL A 200 -15.35 -2.44 -4.79
CA VAL A 200 -13.89 -2.54 -4.57
C VAL A 200 -13.20 -1.39 -5.29
N VAL A 201 -12.28 -0.66 -4.69
CA VAL A 201 -11.53 0.46 -5.28
C VAL A 201 -10.01 0.25 -5.16
N GLY A 202 -9.23 1.03 -5.91
CA GLY A 202 -7.77 0.97 -5.86
C GLY A 202 -7.21 -0.31 -6.49
N ARG A 203 -6.08 -0.78 -5.94
CA ARG A 203 -5.33 -1.94 -6.46
C ARG A 203 -6.13 -3.25 -6.46
N GLY A 204 -7.12 -3.44 -5.59
CA GLY A 204 -7.99 -4.62 -5.61
C GLY A 204 -8.65 -4.86 -6.98
N ARG A 205 -9.16 -3.78 -7.62
CA ARG A 205 -9.69 -3.85 -9.00
C ARG A 205 -8.65 -4.28 -10.02
N VAL A 206 -7.42 -3.79 -9.89
CA VAL A 206 -6.33 -4.12 -10.82
C VAL A 206 -5.95 -5.59 -10.67
N VAL A 207 -5.85 -6.09 -9.44
CA VAL A 207 -5.58 -7.50 -9.18
C VAL A 207 -6.70 -8.39 -9.73
N ALA A 208 -7.96 -8.01 -9.50
CA ALA A 208 -9.11 -8.73 -10.07
C ALA A 208 -9.06 -8.78 -11.60
N ALA A 209 -8.82 -7.65 -12.26
CA ALA A 209 -8.72 -7.59 -13.72
C ALA A 209 -7.56 -8.44 -14.27
N VAL A 210 -6.40 -8.43 -13.59
CA VAL A 210 -5.25 -9.27 -13.95
C VAL A 210 -5.60 -10.75 -13.75
N ARG A 211 -6.24 -11.10 -12.63
CA ARG A 211 -6.71 -12.46 -12.35
C ARG A 211 -7.65 -12.96 -13.43
N ASP A 212 -8.65 -12.17 -13.81
CA ASP A 212 -9.63 -12.54 -14.83
C ASP A 212 -8.98 -12.71 -16.21
N ALA A 213 -8.05 -11.81 -16.57
CA ALA A 213 -7.28 -11.92 -17.81
C ALA A 213 -6.41 -13.19 -17.82
N VAL A 214 -5.71 -13.48 -16.73
CA VAL A 214 -4.88 -14.69 -16.61
C VAL A 214 -5.75 -15.94 -16.69
N ARG A 215 -6.86 -16.00 -15.95
CA ARG A 215 -7.81 -17.12 -15.99
C ARG A 215 -8.40 -17.31 -17.38
N GLY A 216 -8.66 -16.24 -18.13
CA GLY A 216 -9.10 -16.32 -19.53
C GLY A 216 -8.09 -17.00 -20.45
N VAL A 217 -6.80 -16.80 -20.23
CA VAL A 217 -5.71 -17.36 -21.06
C VAL A 217 -5.28 -18.77 -20.59
N THR A 218 -5.32 -19.03 -19.29
CA THR A 218 -4.86 -20.30 -18.69
C THR A 218 -5.95 -21.38 -18.61
N GLY A 219 -7.13 -21.12 -19.20
CA GLY A 219 -8.27 -22.04 -19.14
C GLY A 219 -8.90 -22.14 -17.75
N GLY A 220 -8.80 -21.08 -16.94
CA GLY A 220 -9.45 -20.95 -15.63
C GLY A 220 -8.50 -21.01 -14.43
N TRP A 221 -7.20 -21.20 -14.65
CA TRP A 221 -6.19 -21.29 -13.59
C TRP A 221 -5.70 -19.91 -13.11
N TRP A 222 -5.48 -19.79 -11.81
CA TRP A 222 -4.84 -18.64 -11.19
C TRP A 222 -3.91 -19.09 -10.08
N VAL A 223 -2.72 -18.51 -10.02
CA VAL A 223 -1.81 -18.60 -8.88
C VAL A 223 -1.33 -17.18 -8.62
N GLY A 224 -1.80 -16.57 -7.55
CA GLY A 224 -1.54 -15.15 -7.34
C GLY A 224 -2.06 -14.63 -6.00
N PRO A 225 -2.01 -13.32 -5.79
CA PRO A 225 -2.45 -12.72 -4.53
C PRO A 225 -3.94 -12.93 -4.29
N ARG A 226 -4.26 -13.42 -3.09
CA ARG A 226 -5.60 -13.40 -2.50
C ARG A 226 -5.84 -12.01 -1.92
N MET A 227 -6.96 -11.40 -2.28
CA MET A 227 -7.35 -10.06 -1.84
C MET A 227 -8.55 -10.16 -0.89
N GLU A 228 -8.53 -9.42 0.20
CA GLU A 228 -9.64 -9.34 1.15
C GLU A 228 -9.97 -7.87 1.46
N PRO A 229 -11.24 -7.53 1.73
CA PRO A 229 -11.62 -6.23 2.30
C PRO A 229 -10.78 -5.89 3.53
N ARG A 230 -10.15 -4.72 3.54
CA ARG A 230 -9.34 -4.24 4.69
C ARG A 230 -9.75 -2.87 5.19
N VAL A 231 -10.14 -1.96 4.30
CA VAL A 231 -10.56 -0.60 4.68
C VAL A 231 -11.81 -0.24 3.92
N TYR A 232 -12.84 0.12 4.67
CA TYR A 232 -14.11 0.61 4.16
C TYR A 232 -14.08 2.13 4.15
N ILE A 233 -14.47 2.69 3.02
CA ILE A 233 -14.62 4.13 2.83
C ILE A 233 -16.09 4.45 2.96
N LEU A 234 -16.46 5.07 4.07
CA LEU A 234 -17.84 5.46 4.35
C LEU A 234 -18.01 6.96 4.15
N LYS A 235 -19.12 7.36 3.54
CA LYS A 235 -19.54 8.77 3.43
C LYS A 235 -20.84 8.96 4.19
N ARG A 236 -20.92 10.04 4.94
CA ARG A 236 -22.14 10.38 5.66
C ARG A 236 -23.22 10.83 4.69
N ASP A 237 -24.40 10.23 4.79
CA ASP A 237 -25.60 10.73 4.15
C ASP A 237 -26.13 11.94 4.95
N LYS A 238 -26.08 13.13 4.34
CA LYS A 238 -26.55 14.39 4.96
C LYS A 238 -28.03 14.68 4.63
N VAL A 239 -28.69 13.86 3.82
CA VAL A 239 -30.04 14.15 3.30
C VAL A 239 -31.14 14.14 4.39
N GLY A 240 -30.83 13.72 5.62
CA GLY A 240 -31.75 13.78 6.77
C GLY A 240 -31.62 14.98 7.70
N ALA A 241 -30.64 15.89 7.52
CA ALA A 241 -30.34 16.94 8.49
C ALA A 241 -31.15 18.26 8.31
N VAL A 242 -31.98 18.35 7.27
CA VAL A 242 -32.68 19.61 6.90
C VAL A 242 -34.13 19.66 7.40
N VAL A 243 -34.66 18.62 8.03
CA VAL A 243 -36.09 18.58 8.43
C VAL A 243 -36.27 18.21 9.90
N VAL A 244 -35.58 18.90 10.81
CA VAL A 244 -36.04 19.07 12.21
C VAL A 244 -35.52 20.43 12.69
N GLY A 245 -36.25 21.50 12.39
CA GLY A 245 -35.82 22.85 12.71
C GLY A 245 -36.80 23.93 12.25
N THR A 246 -38.09 23.72 12.52
CA THR A 246 -39.14 24.75 12.57
C THR A 246 -40.07 24.41 13.71
#